data_AF-A0A5B1L8Y0-F1
#
_entry.id   AF-A0A5B1L8Y0-F1
#
_cell.length_a   1.000
_cell.length_b   1.000
_cell.length_c   1.000
_cell.angle_alpha   90.00
_cell.angle_beta   90.00
_cell.angle_gamma   90.00
#
_symmetry.space_group_name_H-M   'P 1'
#
loop_
_entity.id
_entity.type
_entity.pdbx_description
1 polymer ?
#
loop_
_entity_poly.entity_id
_entity_poly.type
_entity_poly.pdbx_seq_one_letter_code
_entity_poly.pdbx_strand_id
1 'polypeptide(L)'
;MRRVLLGLLLGGLIAATTSTAAVAERGSVADDSGGAPAVIDITKLTVKNRDVRVLMQVQVRDLQDRGRFQFYYWGPGGQPPAHSALVVVRLKDGEPVASFWKCGREDCDRTECDELLVEWDQDADVVSVSLRQDCFPRPHSDPDAPAPAVGRFFAYGLIGDHQDGTHLLTLDRG
;
A
#
# COMPACT_ATOMS: atom_id res chain seq x y z
N MET A 1 13.36 48.29 -66.40
CA MET A 1 14.46 47.50 -65.81
C MET A 1 13.91 46.70 -64.64
N ARG A 2 14.21 45.40 -64.64
CA ARG A 2 13.78 44.36 -63.69
C ARG A 2 14.33 44.66 -62.28
N ARG A 3 13.47 44.72 -61.26
CA ARG A 3 13.81 44.26 -59.89
C ARG A 3 12.57 43.63 -59.25
N VAL A 4 12.77 42.36 -58.89
CA VAL A 4 11.92 41.44 -58.15
C VAL A 4 12.24 41.60 -56.66
N LEU A 5 11.23 41.45 -55.79
CA LEU A 5 11.23 41.00 -54.38
C LEU A 5 9.82 41.39 -53.84
N LEU A 6 8.79 40.56 -53.80
CA LEU A 6 8.53 39.28 -53.10
C LEU A 6 8.65 39.34 -51.56
N GLY A 7 7.51 39.11 -50.88
CA GLY A 7 7.38 38.95 -49.42
C GLY A 7 6.13 39.67 -48.88
N LEU A 8 4.89 39.19 -49.06
CA LEU A 8 4.19 38.13 -48.30
C LEU A 8 4.21 38.35 -46.77
N LEU A 9 3.05 38.71 -46.19
CA LEU A 9 2.54 38.35 -44.85
C LEU A 9 1.13 38.95 -44.71
N LEU A 10 0.10 38.26 -45.21
CA LEU A 10 -0.83 37.45 -44.42
C LEU A 10 -1.42 38.15 -43.21
N GLY A 11 -2.71 38.49 -43.34
CA GLY A 11 -3.57 38.90 -42.25
C GLY A 11 -3.79 37.77 -41.24
N GLY A 12 -3.83 38.15 -39.97
CA GLY A 12 -4.27 37.32 -38.86
C GLY A 12 -5.46 37.99 -38.19
N LEU A 13 -6.61 37.33 -38.29
CA LEU A 13 -7.87 37.62 -37.61
C LEU A 13 -7.67 38.00 -36.14
N ILE A 14 -8.26 39.12 -35.72
CA ILE A 14 -8.50 39.42 -34.31
C ILE A 14 -9.69 38.55 -33.88
N ALA A 15 -9.40 37.32 -33.43
CA ALA A 15 -10.38 36.51 -32.72
C ALA A 15 -10.41 36.99 -31.27
N ALA A 16 -11.44 37.76 -30.93
CA ALA A 16 -11.81 38.05 -29.56
C ALA A 16 -12.13 36.74 -28.85
N THR A 17 -11.18 36.20 -28.07
CA THR A 17 -11.45 35.11 -27.14
C THR A 17 -12.26 35.69 -25.99
N THR A 18 -13.59 35.61 -26.08
CA THR A 18 -14.44 35.74 -24.90
C THR A 18 -14.11 34.56 -24.00
N SER A 19 -13.33 34.81 -22.95
CA SER A 19 -13.14 33.87 -21.85
C SER A 19 -14.52 33.57 -21.26
N THR A 20 -15.13 32.44 -21.63
CA THR A 20 -16.24 31.91 -20.85
C THR A 20 -15.65 31.60 -19.49
N ALA A 21 -16.00 32.42 -18.50
CA ALA A 21 -15.70 32.12 -17.10
C ALA A 21 -16.14 30.67 -16.86
N ALA A 22 -15.25 29.84 -16.33
CA ALA A 22 -15.63 28.53 -15.86
C ALA A 22 -16.77 28.73 -14.87
N VAL A 23 -17.97 28.29 -15.27
CA VAL A 23 -19.11 28.20 -14.36
C VAL A 23 -18.71 27.09 -13.40
N ALA A 24 -18.18 27.48 -12.25
CA ALA A 24 -18.04 26.56 -11.14
C ALA A 24 -19.47 26.18 -10.74
N GLU A 25 -19.91 25.00 -11.14
CA GLU A 25 -21.15 24.42 -10.64
C GLU A 25 -21.02 24.33 -9.11
N ARG A 26 -21.66 25.26 -8.39
CA ARG A 26 -21.94 25.09 -6.97
C ARG A 26 -23.09 24.09 -6.85
N GLY A 27 -22.76 22.83 -7.08
CA GLY A 27 -23.56 21.68 -6.72
C GLY A 27 -22.66 20.75 -5.93
N SER A 28 -23.08 20.41 -4.70
CA SER A 28 -22.55 19.22 -4.04
C SER A 28 -23.00 18.04 -4.88
N VAL A 29 -22.17 17.59 -5.82
CA VAL A 29 -22.29 16.24 -6.34
C VAL A 29 -21.97 15.35 -5.15
N ALA A 30 -22.99 14.69 -4.61
CA ALA A 30 -22.73 13.58 -3.72
C ALA A 30 -22.04 12.53 -4.58
N ASP A 31 -20.73 12.36 -4.38
CA ASP A 31 -20.05 11.17 -4.87
C ASP A 31 -20.84 9.97 -4.37
N ASP A 32 -21.22 9.07 -5.28
CA ASP A 32 -21.78 7.77 -4.91
C ASP A 32 -20.86 7.20 -3.84
N SER A 33 -21.38 6.96 -2.63
CA SER A 33 -20.59 6.44 -1.51
C SER A 33 -19.91 5.16 -1.99
N GLY A 34 -18.61 5.27 -2.28
CA GLY A 34 -17.86 4.30 -3.07
C GLY A 34 -17.87 2.90 -2.44
N GLY A 35 -17.71 1.89 -3.29
CA GLY A 35 -17.57 0.48 -2.92
C GLY A 35 -16.29 0.16 -2.15
N ALA A 36 -15.97 0.94 -1.12
CA ALA A 36 -14.87 0.67 -0.22
C ALA A 36 -15.11 -0.66 0.50
N PRO A 37 -14.12 -1.56 0.52
CA PRO A 37 -14.26 -2.85 1.19
C PRO A 37 -14.56 -2.63 2.68
N ALA A 38 -15.43 -3.48 3.24
CA ALA A 38 -15.71 -3.46 4.67
C ALA A 38 -14.40 -3.73 5.45
N VAL A 39 -14.08 -2.85 6.39
CA VAL A 39 -12.83 -2.89 7.17
C VAL A 39 -13.06 -3.68 8.46
N ILE A 40 -12.08 -4.50 8.84
CA ILE A 40 -12.05 -5.16 10.15
C ILE A 40 -11.39 -4.20 11.14
N ASP A 41 -12.05 -3.93 12.26
CA ASP A 41 -11.52 -3.07 13.31
C ASP A 41 -10.42 -3.78 14.11
N ILE A 42 -9.19 -3.27 14.02
CA ILE A 42 -8.05 -3.77 14.77
C ILE A 42 -8.00 -3.01 16.11
N THR A 43 -8.26 -3.72 17.19
CA THR A 43 -8.27 -3.15 18.54
C THR A 43 -6.86 -3.01 19.11
N LYS A 44 -5.92 -3.84 18.67
CA LYS A 44 -4.53 -3.79 19.11
C LYS A 44 -3.59 -4.39 18.07
N LEU A 45 -2.46 -3.72 17.84
CA LEU A 45 -1.29 -4.29 17.18
C LEU A 45 -0.15 -4.41 18.20
N THR A 46 0.42 -5.62 18.30
CA THR A 46 1.62 -5.88 19.10
C THR A 46 2.74 -6.34 18.18
N VAL A 47 3.92 -5.76 18.32
CA VAL A 47 5.12 -6.16 17.59
C VAL A 47 6.22 -6.50 18.59
N LYS A 48 6.79 -7.69 18.46
CA LYS A 48 7.91 -8.15 19.28
C LYS A 48 9.07 -8.48 18.36
N ASN A 49 10.13 -7.69 18.45
CA ASN A 49 11.40 -8.00 17.80
C ASN A 49 12.23 -8.90 18.74
N ARG A 50 12.41 -10.16 18.37
CA ARG A 50 13.26 -11.14 19.09
C ARG A 50 14.58 -11.33 18.33
N ASP A 51 15.53 -12.05 18.91
CA ASP A 51 16.90 -12.17 18.39
C ASP A 51 17.00 -12.57 16.90
N VAL A 52 16.11 -13.43 16.41
CA VAL A 52 16.13 -13.94 15.03
C VAL A 52 14.82 -13.73 14.27
N ARG A 53 13.76 -13.31 14.96
CA ARG A 53 12.39 -13.26 14.41
C ARG A 53 11.62 -12.05 14.87
N VAL A 54 10.74 -11.58 14.01
CA VAL A 54 9.73 -10.57 14.34
C VAL A 54 8.37 -11.24 14.42
N LEU A 55 7.70 -11.08 15.56
CA LEU A 55 6.30 -11.48 15.75
C LEU A 55 5.43 -10.24 15.66
N MET A 56 4.44 -10.26 14.77
CA MET A 56 3.39 -9.26 14.69
C MET A 56 2.05 -9.93 15.00
N GLN A 57 1.26 -9.31 15.87
CA GLN A 57 -0.02 -9.85 16.32
C GLN A 57 -1.07 -8.74 16.29
N VAL A 58 -2.17 -8.99 15.59
CA VAL A 58 -3.36 -8.14 15.65
C VAL A 58 -4.42 -8.81 16.52
N GLN A 59 -5.09 -8.00 17.32
CA GLN A 59 -6.32 -8.39 18.02
C GLN A 59 -7.48 -7.66 17.36
N VAL A 60 -8.57 -8.37 17.15
CA VAL A 60 -9.83 -7.82 16.63
C VAL A 60 -10.95 -8.14 17.61
N ARG A 61 -12.20 -7.91 17.21
CA ARG A 61 -13.36 -8.47 17.90
C ARG A 61 -14.05 -9.43 16.95
N ASP A 62 -14.52 -10.54 17.48
CA ASP A 62 -15.35 -11.51 16.76
C ASP A 62 -14.66 -11.98 15.47
N LEU A 63 -13.43 -12.51 15.56
CA LEU A 63 -12.63 -12.95 14.42
C LEU A 63 -13.34 -14.07 13.65
N GLN A 64 -13.85 -13.72 12.47
CA GLN A 64 -14.58 -14.63 11.60
C GLN A 64 -13.66 -15.39 10.64
N ASP A 65 -14.16 -16.45 9.99
CA ASP A 65 -13.41 -17.18 8.95
C ASP A 65 -13.13 -16.32 7.70
N ARG A 66 -13.96 -15.29 7.51
CA ARG A 66 -13.91 -14.42 6.35
C ARG A 66 -13.17 -13.15 6.72
N GLY A 67 -11.92 -13.06 6.28
CA GLY A 67 -11.11 -11.88 6.49
C GLY A 67 -9.75 -11.99 5.84
N ARG A 68 -9.14 -10.83 5.63
CA ARG A 68 -7.76 -10.70 5.15
C ARG A 68 -7.05 -9.68 6.02
N PHE A 69 -5.91 -10.08 6.57
CA PHE A 69 -5.04 -9.22 7.36
C PHE A 69 -3.78 -8.90 6.60
N GLN A 70 -3.35 -7.66 6.66
CA GLN A 70 -2.16 -7.16 5.99
C GLN A 70 -1.25 -6.57 7.07
N PHE A 71 -0.06 -7.14 7.23
CA PHE A 71 0.96 -6.65 8.15
C PHE A 71 2.06 -5.98 7.35
N TYR A 72 2.31 -4.73 7.67
CA TYR A 72 3.27 -3.92 6.95
C TYR A 72 4.45 -3.56 7.82
N TYR A 73 5.61 -3.49 7.19
CA TYR A 73 6.79 -2.82 7.71
C TYR A 73 7.23 -1.76 6.71
N TRP A 74 7.44 -0.54 7.18
CA TRP A 74 8.07 0.55 6.44
C TRP A 74 9.46 0.81 7.00
N GLY A 75 10.47 0.57 6.17
CA GLY A 75 11.85 0.89 6.49
C GLY A 75 12.13 2.40 6.54
N PRO A 76 13.33 2.79 6.98
CA PRO A 76 13.72 4.19 7.08
C PRO A 76 14.09 4.77 5.71
N GLY A 77 13.92 6.09 5.56
CA GLY A 77 14.58 6.84 4.48
C GLY A 77 13.91 6.78 3.11
N GLY A 78 12.70 6.26 2.99
CA GLY A 78 11.94 6.22 1.73
C GLY A 78 10.48 6.64 1.90
N GLN A 79 9.88 7.16 0.83
CA GLN A 79 8.42 7.27 0.74
C GLN A 79 7.86 5.86 0.50
N PRO A 80 6.89 5.37 1.29
CA PRO A 80 6.22 4.11 1.01
C PRO A 80 5.72 4.06 -0.44
N PRO A 81 5.83 2.91 -1.13
CA PRO A 81 6.17 1.59 -0.59
C PRO A 81 7.68 1.27 -0.52
N ALA A 82 8.58 2.22 -0.79
CA ALA A 82 10.03 1.96 -0.82
C ALA A 82 10.56 1.34 0.49
N HIS A 83 11.45 0.36 0.36
CA HIS A 83 12.11 -0.33 1.47
C HIS A 83 11.12 -0.90 2.49
N SER A 84 10.04 -1.49 1.99
CA SER A 84 8.96 -2.02 2.82
C SER A 84 8.83 -3.54 2.67
N ALA A 85 8.14 -4.14 3.62
CA ALA A 85 7.70 -5.53 3.54
C ALA A 85 6.20 -5.58 3.84
N LEU A 86 5.50 -6.50 3.17
CA LEU A 86 4.08 -6.77 3.38
C LEU A 86 3.90 -8.27 3.59
N VAL A 87 3.13 -8.64 4.60
CA VAL A 87 2.60 -9.99 4.78
C VAL A 87 1.07 -9.90 4.64
N VAL A 88 0.48 -10.71 3.78
CA VAL A 88 -0.98 -10.84 3.66
C VAL A 88 -1.38 -12.22 4.14
N VAL A 89 -2.30 -12.25 5.09
CA VAL A 89 -2.87 -13.45 5.71
C VAL A 89 -4.35 -13.54 5.38
N ARG A 90 -4.81 -14.75 5.07
CA ARG A 90 -6.23 -15.08 4.94
C ARG A 90 -6.45 -16.54 5.31
N LEU A 91 -7.67 -16.94 5.61
CA LEU A 91 -8.02 -18.35 5.61
C LEU A 91 -8.23 -18.85 4.17
N LYS A 92 -7.77 -20.06 3.90
CA LYS A 92 -8.09 -20.82 2.70
C LYS A 92 -8.39 -22.25 3.14
N ASP A 93 -9.59 -22.73 2.82
CA ASP A 93 -10.04 -24.08 3.18
C ASP A 93 -9.94 -24.38 4.70
N GLY A 94 -10.17 -23.36 5.54
CA GLY A 94 -10.07 -23.45 7.00
C GLY A 94 -8.65 -23.32 7.56
N GLU A 95 -7.63 -23.22 6.70
CA GLU A 95 -6.23 -23.07 7.13
C GLU A 95 -5.70 -21.66 6.87
N PRO A 96 -4.92 -21.08 7.79
CA PRO A 96 -4.29 -19.80 7.56
C PRO A 96 -3.19 -19.92 6.51
N VAL A 97 -3.31 -19.13 5.45
CA VAL A 97 -2.30 -18.99 4.41
C VAL A 97 -1.74 -17.58 4.43
N ALA A 98 -0.42 -17.48 4.32
CA ALA A 98 0.28 -16.22 4.25
C ALA A 98 1.02 -16.07 2.92
N SER A 99 1.25 -14.84 2.53
CA SER A 99 2.13 -14.49 1.42
C SER A 99 2.97 -13.31 1.83
N PHE A 100 4.16 -13.21 1.25
CA PHE A 100 5.14 -12.19 1.58
C PHE A 100 5.54 -11.42 0.33
N TRP A 101 5.68 -10.11 0.50
CA TRP A 101 6.10 -9.19 -0.54
C TRP A 101 7.21 -8.30 -0.01
N LYS A 102 8.20 -8.07 -0.87
CA LYS A 102 9.24 -7.08 -0.64
C LYS A 102 9.01 -5.93 -1.61
N CYS A 103 8.93 -4.73 -1.06
CA CYS A 103 8.57 -3.55 -1.82
C CYS A 103 9.77 -2.62 -2.04
N GLY A 104 10.02 -2.34 -3.31
CA GLY A 104 10.87 -1.28 -3.80
C GLY A 104 10.08 0.03 -3.94
N ARG A 105 10.65 0.97 -4.71
CA ARG A 105 10.08 2.32 -4.86
C ARG A 105 8.82 2.32 -5.72
N GLU A 106 8.75 1.45 -6.71
CA GLU A 106 7.71 1.45 -7.74
C GLU A 106 6.98 0.11 -7.82
N ASP A 107 7.51 -0.91 -7.16
CA ASP A 107 7.18 -2.31 -7.31
C ASP A 107 7.13 -3.03 -5.97
N CYS A 108 6.30 -4.08 -5.92
CA CYS A 108 6.21 -4.98 -4.78
C CYS A 108 6.18 -6.41 -5.30
N ASP A 109 7.33 -7.07 -5.20
CA ASP A 109 7.48 -8.43 -5.67
C ASP A 109 7.05 -9.41 -4.60
N ARG A 110 6.19 -10.34 -5.00
CA ARG A 110 5.90 -11.51 -4.17
C ARG A 110 7.15 -12.36 -4.12
N THR A 111 7.68 -12.60 -2.93
CA THR A 111 8.89 -13.38 -2.70
C THR A 111 8.67 -14.34 -1.54
N GLU A 112 9.51 -15.37 -1.45
CA GLU A 112 9.51 -16.26 -0.32
C GLU A 112 10.21 -15.59 0.87
N CYS A 113 9.67 -15.82 2.07
CA CYS A 113 10.32 -15.56 3.35
C CYS A 113 10.34 -16.90 4.08
N ASP A 114 11.51 -17.53 4.11
CA ASP A 114 11.67 -18.85 4.71
C ASP A 114 11.19 -18.86 6.15
N GLU A 115 10.49 -19.94 6.51
CA GLU A 115 9.89 -20.11 7.83
C GLU A 115 8.87 -19.02 8.20
N LEU A 116 8.19 -18.37 7.25
CA LEU A 116 7.02 -17.55 7.57
C LEU A 116 5.94 -18.42 8.24
N LEU A 117 5.64 -18.11 9.50
CA LEU A 117 4.59 -18.77 10.27
C LEU A 117 3.40 -17.83 10.42
N VAL A 118 2.21 -18.41 10.36
CA VAL A 118 0.95 -17.70 10.51
C VAL A 118 0.03 -18.48 11.44
N GLU A 119 -0.70 -17.74 12.28
CA GLU A 119 -1.68 -18.29 13.20
C GLU A 119 -2.97 -17.47 13.10
N TRP A 120 -4.09 -18.18 13.16
CA TRP A 120 -5.43 -17.61 13.15
C TRP A 120 -6.22 -18.26 14.29
N ASP A 121 -6.33 -17.53 15.40
CA ASP A 121 -6.94 -18.01 16.63
C ASP A 121 -8.25 -17.25 16.86
N GLN A 122 -9.37 -17.92 16.55
CA GLN A 122 -10.70 -17.35 16.67
C GLN A 122 -11.18 -17.29 18.11
N ASP A 123 -10.72 -18.20 18.97
CA ASP A 123 -11.09 -18.22 20.38
C ASP A 123 -10.44 -17.04 21.12
N ALA A 124 -9.25 -16.62 20.68
CA ALA A 124 -8.53 -15.47 21.22
C ALA A 124 -8.73 -14.15 20.46
N ASP A 125 -9.50 -14.15 19.35
CA ASP A 125 -9.63 -13.02 18.42
C ASP A 125 -8.29 -12.48 17.89
N VAL A 126 -7.36 -13.39 17.57
CA VAL A 126 -5.97 -13.07 17.22
C VAL A 126 -5.57 -13.59 15.85
N VAL A 127 -4.92 -12.74 15.06
CA VAL A 127 -4.12 -13.17 13.90
C VAL A 127 -2.67 -12.80 14.14
N SER A 128 -1.77 -13.75 13.98
CA SER A 128 -0.34 -13.56 14.21
C SER A 128 0.50 -14.00 13.02
N VAL A 129 1.60 -13.30 12.80
CA VAL A 129 2.64 -13.67 11.84
C VAL A 129 4.01 -13.60 12.49
N SER A 130 4.84 -14.60 12.25
CA SER A 130 6.20 -14.68 12.75
C SER A 130 7.14 -14.97 11.60
N LEU A 131 8.07 -14.06 11.33
CA LEU A 131 9.02 -14.16 10.23
C LEU A 131 10.44 -13.91 10.70
N ARG A 132 11.41 -14.44 9.95
CA ARG A 132 12.83 -14.21 10.20
C ARG A 132 13.18 -12.74 9.96
N GLN A 133 14.10 -12.23 10.76
CA GLN A 133 14.57 -10.85 10.71
C GLN A 133 15.18 -10.45 9.35
N ASP A 134 15.82 -11.40 8.65
CA ASP A 134 16.45 -11.20 7.34
C ASP A 134 15.46 -11.07 6.18
N CYS A 135 14.17 -11.38 6.39
CA CYS A 135 13.12 -11.06 5.42
C CYS A 135 12.88 -9.55 5.31
N PHE A 136 13.20 -8.78 6.35
CA PHE A 136 13.01 -7.33 6.33
C PHE A 136 14.15 -6.60 5.59
N PRO A 137 13.85 -5.52 4.86
CA PRO A 137 14.86 -4.66 4.28
C PRO A 137 15.87 -4.16 5.34
N ARG A 138 17.17 -4.23 5.02
CA ARG A 138 18.22 -3.64 5.84
C ARG A 138 18.30 -2.12 5.63
N PRO A 139 18.71 -1.35 6.66
CA PRO A 139 18.98 0.07 6.50
C PRO A 139 20.07 0.30 5.44
N HIS A 140 19.88 1.27 4.54
CA HIS A 140 20.93 1.65 3.59
C HIS A 140 22.12 2.33 4.27
N SER A 141 21.85 3.07 5.36
CA SER A 141 22.88 3.79 6.11
C SER A 141 23.78 2.88 6.94
N ASP A 142 23.34 1.66 7.25
CA ASP A 142 24.06 0.68 8.05
C ASP A 142 23.65 -0.75 7.64
N PRO A 143 24.33 -1.33 6.62
CA PRO A 143 24.00 -2.67 6.11
C PRO A 143 24.31 -3.84 7.07
N ASP A 144 25.10 -3.57 8.12
CA ASP A 144 25.50 -4.56 9.12
C ASP A 144 24.53 -4.60 10.31
N ALA A 145 23.69 -3.57 10.47
CA ALA A 145 22.63 -3.57 11.48
C ALA A 145 21.59 -4.68 11.22
N PRO A 146 21.10 -5.36 12.28
CA PRO A 146 20.10 -6.42 12.13
C PRO A 146 18.76 -5.83 11.66
N ALA A 147 18.17 -6.39 10.61
CA ALA A 147 16.85 -5.99 10.17
C ALA A 147 15.75 -6.63 11.05
N PRO A 148 14.63 -5.95 11.33
CA PRO A 148 14.40 -4.53 11.10
C PRO A 148 15.06 -3.70 12.22
N ALA A 149 16.05 -2.86 11.86
CA ALA A 149 16.78 -2.02 12.83
C ALA A 149 15.99 -0.76 13.22
N VAL A 150 15.29 -0.18 12.24
CA VAL A 150 14.57 1.09 12.32
C VAL A 150 13.38 1.04 11.36
N GLY A 151 12.22 1.57 11.72
CA GLY A 151 11.05 1.58 10.85
C GLY A 151 9.73 1.64 11.61
N ARG A 152 8.63 1.45 10.90
CA ARG A 152 7.27 1.45 11.45
C ARG A 152 6.52 0.20 11.03
N PHE A 153 5.72 -0.31 11.95
CA PHE A 153 4.81 -1.41 11.71
C PHE A 153 3.37 -0.94 11.83
N PHE A 154 2.51 -1.48 10.99
CA PHE A 154 1.08 -1.23 11.02
C PHE A 154 0.36 -2.41 10.37
N ALA A 155 -0.94 -2.50 10.61
CA ALA A 155 -1.75 -3.57 10.07
C ALA A 155 -3.12 -3.06 9.64
N TYR A 156 -3.69 -3.74 8.65
CA TYR A 156 -5.03 -3.49 8.14
C TYR A 156 -5.79 -4.81 8.04
N GLY A 157 -7.09 -4.76 8.33
CA GLY A 157 -7.99 -5.90 8.16
C GLY A 157 -9.13 -5.56 7.22
N LEU A 158 -9.48 -6.48 6.33
CA LEU A 158 -10.52 -6.32 5.31
C LEU A 158 -11.43 -7.54 5.31
N ILE A 159 -12.73 -7.32 5.11
CA ILE A 159 -13.73 -8.38 4.95
C ILE A 159 -13.93 -8.68 3.46
N GLY A 160 -13.87 -9.96 3.09
CA GLY A 160 -14.14 -10.46 1.73
C GLY A 160 -12.91 -10.63 0.83
N ASP A 161 -13.13 -11.24 -0.35
CA ASP A 161 -12.09 -11.62 -1.32
C ASP A 161 -11.62 -10.47 -2.23
N HIS A 162 -11.63 -9.22 -1.74
CA HIS A 162 -11.16 -8.11 -2.57
C HIS A 162 -9.73 -8.35 -3.08
N GLN A 163 -9.47 -7.99 -4.34
CA GLN A 163 -8.20 -8.24 -5.04
C GLN A 163 -6.97 -7.73 -4.27
N ASP A 164 -5.81 -8.26 -4.68
CA ASP A 164 -4.51 -8.16 -4.03
C ASP A 164 -4.22 -6.80 -3.37
N GLY A 165 -3.73 -6.84 -2.14
CA GLY A 165 -3.54 -5.68 -1.25
C GLY A 165 -2.53 -4.62 -1.72
N THR A 166 -2.04 -4.71 -2.96
CA THR A 166 -1.14 -3.74 -3.59
C THR A 166 -1.78 -2.37 -3.81
N HIS A 167 -3.10 -2.26 -3.77
CA HIS A 167 -3.79 -0.97 -3.96
C HIS A 167 -3.44 0.09 -2.90
N LEU A 168 -3.11 -0.30 -1.65
CA LEU A 168 -2.61 0.64 -0.64
C LEU A 168 -1.15 1.08 -0.85
N LEU A 169 -0.44 0.40 -1.75
CA LEU A 169 0.94 0.68 -2.12
C LEU A 169 1.01 1.43 -3.46
N THR A 170 -0.13 1.63 -4.12
CA THR A 170 -0.25 2.42 -5.35
C THR A 170 -0.72 3.83 -4.95
N LEU A 171 0.19 4.79 -4.90
CA LEU A 171 -0.20 6.20 -4.78
C LEU A 171 -0.83 6.63 -6.11
N ASP A 172 -2.14 6.85 -6.13
CA ASP A 172 -2.80 7.54 -7.23
C ASP A 172 -2.19 8.95 -7.33
N ARG A 173 -1.44 9.18 -8.41
CA ARG A 173 -0.99 10.52 -8.78
C ARG A 173 -2.18 11.20 -9.46
N GLY A 174 -2.84 12.08 -8.71
CA GLY A 174 -3.70 13.11 -9.30
C GLY A 174 -2.93 14.01 -10.27
#